data_AF-A0AA48H508-F1
#
_entry.id   AF-A0AA48H508-F1
#
_cell.length_a   1.000
_cell.length_b   1.000
_cell.length_c   1.000
_cell.angle_alpha   90.00
_cell.angle_beta   90.00
_cell.angle_gamma   90.00
#
_symmetry.space_group_name_H-M   'P 1'
#
loop_
_entity.id
_entity.type
_entity.pdbx_description
1 polymer ?
#
loop_
_entity_poly.entity_id
_entity_poly.type
_entity_poly.pdbx_seq_one_letter_code
_entity_poly.pdbx_strand_id
1 'polypeptide(L)'
;MIAALLLAFALAMDAFAVALTQGARFRPGLAGTATIALTFGVFQAVMPLIGWGIGYAAFAYIEAVDHWIAFALLTFLGVRMLGGHVGEEEASQALTGRALLVAGVATSIDALAAGITLPTLSIAPLTAVALIGIVTAIMSAGGVALGRIAGDRWGEWAERAGGVILIALGCKILAEHTGFL
;
A
#
# COMPACT_ATOMS: atom_id res chain seq x y z
N MET A 1 -1.20 -16.91 16.79
CA MET A 1 0.09 -16.32 16.34
C MET A 1 0.30 -16.50 14.84
N ILE A 2 0.35 -17.74 14.31
CA ILE A 2 0.59 -17.98 12.88
C ILE A 2 -0.44 -17.29 11.98
N ALA A 3 -1.73 -17.40 12.27
CA ALA A 3 -2.78 -16.73 11.50
C ALA A 3 -2.62 -15.20 11.44
N ALA A 4 -2.18 -14.57 12.53
CA ALA A 4 -1.96 -13.13 12.57
C ALA A 4 -0.73 -12.71 11.76
N LEU A 5 0.32 -13.54 11.72
CA LEU A 5 1.48 -13.31 10.86
C LEU A 5 1.13 -13.43 9.38
N LEU A 6 0.34 -14.44 9.01
CA LEU A 6 -0.14 -14.63 7.64
C LEU A 6 -1.03 -13.45 7.20
N LEU A 7 -1.94 -13.01 8.08
CA LEU A 7 -2.77 -11.83 7.83
C LEU A 7 -1.90 -10.57 7.67
N ALA A 8 -0.95 -10.34 8.58
CA ALA A 8 -0.04 -9.20 8.50
C ALA A 8 0.77 -9.17 7.20
N PHE A 9 1.25 -10.34 6.75
CA PHE A 9 1.98 -10.46 5.48
C PHE A 9 1.07 -10.20 4.27
N ALA A 10 -0.15 -10.77 4.28
CA ALA A 10 -1.12 -10.58 3.21
C ALA A 10 -1.49 -9.09 3.05
N LEU A 11 -1.85 -8.43 4.15
CA LEU A 11 -2.19 -7.00 4.18
C LEU A 11 -1.01 -6.09 3.77
N ALA A 12 0.23 -6.51 4.04
CA ALA A 12 1.40 -5.71 3.69
C ALA A 12 1.75 -5.74 2.19
N MET A 13 1.13 -6.61 1.38
CA MET A 13 1.49 -6.80 -0.03
C MET A 13 1.25 -5.57 -0.89
N ASP A 14 0.16 -4.84 -0.65
CA ASP A 14 -0.20 -3.66 -1.44
C ASP A 14 0.77 -2.51 -1.16
N ALA A 15 1.05 -2.26 0.12
CA ALA A 15 2.08 -1.32 0.54
C ALA A 15 3.49 -1.71 0.03
N PHE A 16 3.83 -3.01 0.05
CA PHE A 16 5.08 -3.52 -0.50
C PHE A 16 5.19 -3.24 -2.00
N ALA A 17 4.13 -3.49 -2.77
CA ALA A 17 4.11 -3.25 -4.21
C ALA A 17 4.34 -1.76 -4.51
N VAL A 18 3.63 -0.86 -3.81
CA VAL A 18 3.85 0.59 -3.96
C VAL A 18 5.26 1.00 -3.54
N ALA A 19 5.77 0.49 -2.43
CA ALA A 19 7.13 0.77 -1.97
C ALA A 19 8.22 0.27 -2.95
N LEU A 20 8.00 -0.88 -3.57
CA LEU A 20 8.86 -1.45 -4.62
C LEU A 20 8.91 -0.51 -5.84
N THR A 21 7.77 0.00 -6.30
CA THR A 21 7.73 0.92 -7.43
C THR A 21 8.42 2.26 -7.12
N GLN A 22 8.27 2.76 -5.89
CA GLN A 22 8.98 3.95 -5.42
C GLN A 22 10.50 3.71 -5.40
N GLY A 23 10.93 2.54 -4.94
CA GLY A 23 12.33 2.14 -4.97
C GLY A 23 12.90 2.09 -6.39
N ALA A 24 12.16 1.48 -7.32
CA ALA A 24 12.61 1.28 -8.70
C ALA A 24 12.77 2.59 -9.48
N ARG A 25 11.86 3.54 -9.29
CA ARG A 25 11.86 4.80 -10.04
C ARG A 25 12.64 5.92 -9.38
N PHE A 26 12.37 6.18 -8.11
CA PHE A 26 12.88 7.38 -7.44
C PHE A 26 14.10 7.12 -6.56
N ARG A 27 14.40 5.84 -6.29
CA ARG A 27 15.55 5.39 -5.51
C ARG A 27 15.80 6.22 -4.24
N PRO A 28 14.79 6.40 -3.38
CA PRO A 28 14.91 7.30 -2.24
C PRO A 28 16.06 6.89 -1.30
N GLY A 29 16.72 7.89 -0.71
CA GLY A 29 17.71 7.70 0.33
C GLY A 29 17.09 7.16 1.62
N LEU A 30 17.92 6.92 2.65
CA LEU A 30 17.50 6.32 3.92
C LEU A 30 16.32 7.05 4.59
N ALA A 31 16.33 8.38 4.58
CA ALA A 31 15.24 9.18 5.14
C ALA A 31 13.93 8.97 4.37
N GLY A 32 13.96 8.93 3.04
CA GLY A 32 12.79 8.68 2.21
C GLY A 32 12.25 7.26 2.40
N THR A 33 13.13 6.26 2.48
CA THR A 33 12.76 4.87 2.80
C THR A 33 12.06 4.79 4.16
N ALA A 34 12.62 5.45 5.18
CA ALA A 34 12.03 5.48 6.51
C ALA A 34 10.66 6.17 6.50
N THR A 35 10.51 7.29 5.79
CA THR A 35 9.21 7.98 5.65
C THR A 35 8.17 7.09 4.99
N ILE A 36 8.50 6.39 3.90
CA ILE A 36 7.57 5.46 3.22
C ILE A 36 7.20 4.31 4.16
N ALA A 37 8.19 3.65 4.75
CA ALA A 37 7.99 2.51 5.64
C ALA A 37 7.16 2.85 6.88
N LEU A 38 7.46 3.97 7.54
CA LEU A 38 6.71 4.42 8.70
C LEU A 38 5.30 4.87 8.32
N THR A 39 5.12 5.53 7.17
CA THR A 39 3.80 5.95 6.74
C THR A 39 2.91 4.73 6.51
N PHE A 40 3.34 3.77 5.67
CA PHE A 40 2.56 2.56 5.43
C PHE A 40 2.38 1.71 6.70
N GLY A 41 3.41 1.58 7.55
CA GLY A 41 3.28 0.87 8.82
C GLY A 41 2.25 1.51 9.76
N VAL A 42 2.20 2.84 9.84
CA VAL A 42 1.21 3.56 10.65
C VAL A 42 -0.20 3.40 10.06
N PHE A 43 -0.38 3.59 8.76
CA PHE A 43 -1.69 3.41 8.12
C PHE A 43 -2.21 1.97 8.28
N GLN A 44 -1.37 0.97 8.06
CA GLN A 44 -1.76 -0.45 8.22
C GLN A 44 -2.01 -0.84 9.68
N ALA A 45 -1.51 -0.09 10.67
CA ALA A 45 -1.85 -0.30 12.08
C ALA A 45 -3.15 0.44 12.46
N VAL A 46 -3.30 1.69 12.01
CA VAL A 46 -4.45 2.52 12.36
C VAL A 46 -5.74 1.99 11.73
N MET A 47 -5.70 1.53 10.48
CA MET A 47 -6.90 1.09 9.77
C MET A 47 -7.59 -0.13 10.42
N PRO A 48 -6.89 -1.24 10.75
CA PRO A 48 -7.53 -2.34 11.47
C PRO A 48 -8.06 -1.94 12.85
N LEU A 49 -7.41 -0.99 13.53
CA LEU A 49 -7.88 -0.47 14.81
C LEU A 49 -9.20 0.29 14.66
N ILE A 50 -9.32 1.12 13.62
CA ILE A 50 -10.56 1.81 13.26
C ILE A 50 -11.65 0.78 12.93
N GLY A 51 -11.33 -0.22 12.10
CA GLY A 51 -12.27 -1.27 11.69
C GLY A 51 -12.80 -2.08 12.88
N TRP A 52 -11.92 -2.39 13.83
CA TRP A 52 -12.32 -3.04 15.09
C TRP A 52 -13.25 -2.17 15.94
N GLY A 53 -12.99 -0.85 16.01
CA GLY A 53 -13.80 0.08 16.82
C GLY A 53 -15.17 0.41 16.22
N ILE A 54 -15.27 0.48 14.89
CA ILE A 54 -16.50 0.87 14.18
C ILE A 54 -17.44 -0.34 13.98
N GLY A 55 -16.88 -1.55 13.85
CA GLY A 55 -17.64 -2.78 13.65
C GLY A 55 -18.36 -2.86 12.30
N TYR A 56 -19.19 -3.89 12.11
CA TYR A 56 -19.76 -4.25 10.80
C TYR A 56 -20.72 -3.19 10.22
N ALA A 57 -21.52 -2.52 11.06
CA ALA A 57 -22.62 -1.67 10.60
C ALA A 57 -22.17 -0.36 9.91
N ALA A 58 -21.02 0.20 10.29
CA ALA A 58 -20.50 1.41 9.66
C ALA A 58 -19.40 1.11 8.62
N PHE A 59 -18.93 -0.14 8.52
CA PHE A 59 -18.01 -0.57 7.46
C PHE A 59 -18.66 -0.57 6.07
N ALA A 60 -19.92 -1.00 5.98
CA ALA A 60 -20.65 -1.06 4.69
C ALA A 60 -20.74 0.28 3.94
N TYR A 61 -20.65 1.41 4.66
CA TYR A 61 -20.63 2.74 4.05
C TYR A 61 -19.25 3.17 3.55
N ILE A 62 -18.18 2.68 4.17
CA ILE A 62 -16.80 3.03 3.81
C ILE A 62 -16.39 2.23 2.57
N GLU A 63 -16.71 0.93 2.55
CA GLU A 63 -16.43 0.01 1.44
C GLU A 63 -17.03 0.49 0.10
N ALA A 64 -18.16 1.19 0.15
CA ALA A 64 -18.85 1.69 -1.05
C ALA A 64 -18.09 2.81 -1.80
N VAL A 65 -17.13 3.48 -1.16
CA VAL A 65 -16.48 4.68 -1.73
C VAL A 65 -14.98 4.48 -1.95
N ASP A 66 -14.34 3.65 -1.14
CA ASP A 66 -12.89 3.56 -1.05
C ASP A 66 -12.21 2.99 -2.31
N HIS A 67 -12.86 2.05 -2.99
CA HIS A 67 -12.34 1.32 -4.14
C HIS A 67 -12.17 2.21 -5.37
N TRP A 68 -13.08 3.16 -5.61
CA TRP A 68 -12.95 4.13 -6.71
C TRP A 68 -11.75 5.04 -6.52
N ILE A 69 -11.49 5.45 -5.28
CA ILE A 69 -10.37 6.33 -4.93
C ILE A 69 -9.05 5.56 -5.11
N ALA A 70 -8.94 4.36 -4.55
CA ALA A 70 -7.76 3.51 -4.68
C ALA A 70 -7.46 3.16 -6.16
N PHE A 71 -8.48 2.74 -6.92
CA PHE A 71 -8.35 2.45 -8.35
C PHE A 71 -7.82 3.66 -9.12
N ALA A 72 -8.45 4.84 -8.95
CA ALA A 72 -8.09 6.04 -9.69
C ALA A 72 -6.64 6.45 -9.39
N LEU A 73 -6.22 6.41 -8.12
CA LEU A 73 -4.88 6.80 -7.70
C LEU A 73 -3.79 5.85 -8.17
N LEU A 74 -3.97 4.54 -7.98
CA LEU A 74 -2.98 3.55 -8.37
C LEU A 74 -2.85 3.46 -9.90
N THR A 75 -3.98 3.52 -10.60
CA THR A 75 -3.99 3.60 -12.07
C THR A 75 -3.32 4.88 -12.54
N PHE A 76 -3.63 6.04 -11.95
CA PHE A 76 -2.98 7.30 -12.28
C PHE A 76 -1.46 7.26 -12.06
N LEU A 77 -1.02 6.77 -10.90
CA LEU A 77 0.40 6.64 -10.58
C LEU A 77 1.11 5.69 -11.55
N GLY A 78 0.48 4.54 -11.84
CA GLY A 78 1.03 3.54 -12.75
C GLY A 78 1.11 4.04 -14.19
N VAL A 79 0.06 4.72 -14.70
CA VAL A 79 0.07 5.36 -16.02
C VAL A 79 1.17 6.43 -16.11
N ARG A 80 1.38 7.23 -15.05
CA ARG A 80 2.51 8.19 -14.99
C ARG A 80 3.89 7.55 -15.00
N MET A 81 4.02 6.29 -14.58
CA MET A 81 5.27 5.53 -14.69
C MET A 81 5.49 4.99 -16.11
N LEU A 82 4.41 4.64 -16.82
CA LEU A 82 4.48 4.17 -18.20
C LEU A 82 4.71 5.30 -19.21
N GLY A 83 4.19 6.50 -18.92
CA GLY A 83 4.12 7.61 -19.89
C GLY A 83 5.43 8.31 -20.23
N GLY A 84 6.51 8.13 -19.47
CA GLY A 84 7.87 8.64 -19.75
C GLY A 84 8.06 10.17 -19.95
N HIS A 85 7.01 10.97 -20.16
CA HIS A 85 7.12 12.32 -20.74
C HIS A 85 6.19 13.39 -20.15
N VAL A 86 5.63 13.18 -18.95
CA VAL A 86 4.88 14.27 -18.28
C VAL A 86 5.87 15.15 -17.52
N GLY A 87 6.33 16.24 -18.16
CA GLY A 87 6.96 17.42 -17.58
C GLY A 87 8.02 17.20 -16.48
N GLU A 88 9.29 17.41 -16.83
CA GLU A 88 10.47 17.22 -15.97
C GLU A 88 10.41 17.92 -14.59
N GLU A 89 9.51 18.89 -14.37
CA GLU A 89 9.46 19.70 -13.15
C GLU A 89 8.38 19.28 -12.11
N GLU A 90 7.33 18.53 -12.48
CA GLU A 90 6.23 18.16 -11.55
C GLU A 90 6.12 16.64 -11.29
N ALA A 91 6.95 15.82 -11.95
CA ALA A 91 6.84 14.36 -11.97
C ALA A 91 8.02 13.60 -11.35
N SER A 92 9.09 14.30 -10.98
CA SER A 92 10.35 13.71 -10.50
C SER A 92 10.40 13.44 -8.99
N GLN A 93 9.29 13.67 -8.27
CA GLN A 93 9.29 13.49 -6.82
C GLN A 93 8.77 12.11 -6.43
N ALA A 94 9.54 11.42 -5.58
CA ALA A 94 9.05 10.30 -4.79
C ALA A 94 7.70 10.65 -4.15
N LEU A 95 6.86 9.65 -3.84
CA LEU A 95 5.66 9.86 -3.04
C LEU A 95 6.03 10.62 -1.76
N THR A 96 5.71 11.91 -1.73
CA THR A 96 6.02 12.82 -0.62
C THR A 96 4.74 13.53 -0.20
N GLY A 97 4.72 13.94 1.08
CA GLY A 97 3.62 14.70 1.66
C GLY A 97 2.26 14.06 1.40
N ARG A 98 1.37 14.82 0.73
CA ARG A 98 -0.03 14.41 0.50
C ARG A 98 -0.16 13.14 -0.35
N ALA A 99 0.69 12.95 -1.36
CA ALA A 99 0.57 11.80 -2.24
C ALA A 99 0.89 10.49 -1.50
N LEU A 100 1.88 10.51 -0.60
CA LEU A 100 2.21 9.35 0.23
C LEU A 100 1.11 9.03 1.25
N LEU A 101 0.52 10.06 1.88
CA LEU A 101 -0.61 9.86 2.79
C LEU A 101 -1.81 9.24 2.07
N VAL A 102 -2.11 9.74 0.88
CA VAL A 102 -3.21 9.24 0.05
C VAL A 102 -2.95 7.80 -0.41
N ALA A 103 -1.72 7.48 -0.83
CA ALA A 103 -1.33 6.10 -1.14
C ALA A 103 -1.47 5.20 0.09
N GLY A 104 -1.07 5.67 1.28
CA GLY A 104 -1.20 4.93 2.53
C GLY A 104 -2.65 4.65 2.89
N VAL A 105 -3.56 5.62 2.72
CA VAL A 105 -5.00 5.35 2.85
C VAL A 105 -5.45 4.29 1.84
N ALA A 106 -5.10 4.47 0.57
CA ALA A 106 -5.55 3.60 -0.51
C ALA A 106 -5.09 2.14 -0.34
N THR A 107 -3.89 1.89 0.17
CA THR A 107 -3.35 0.53 0.38
C THR A 107 -3.72 -0.09 1.72
N SER A 108 -4.46 0.62 2.58
CA SER A 108 -4.82 0.13 3.93
C SER A 108 -6.33 -0.05 4.12
N ILE A 109 -7.11 0.10 3.05
CA ILE A 109 -8.56 -0.13 3.04
C ILE A 109 -8.90 -1.59 3.35
N ASP A 110 -8.15 -2.53 2.78
CA ASP A 110 -8.23 -3.95 3.08
C ASP A 110 -7.98 -4.25 4.57
N ALA A 111 -7.05 -3.53 5.18
CA ALA A 111 -6.70 -3.61 6.58
C ALA A 111 -7.85 -3.13 7.48
N LEU A 112 -8.56 -2.08 7.05
CA LEU A 112 -9.77 -1.61 7.72
C LEU A 112 -10.81 -2.74 7.80
N ALA A 113 -11.06 -3.43 6.68
CA ALA A 113 -11.98 -4.57 6.61
C ALA A 113 -11.53 -5.72 7.52
N ALA A 114 -10.26 -6.07 7.46
CA ALA A 114 -9.64 -7.09 8.30
C ALA A 114 -9.78 -6.75 9.80
N GLY A 115 -9.85 -5.46 10.16
CA GLY A 115 -10.11 -4.94 11.50
C GLY A 115 -11.32 -5.57 12.19
N ILE A 116 -12.40 -5.84 11.45
CA ILE A 116 -13.64 -6.45 11.97
C ILE A 116 -13.37 -7.87 12.48
N THR A 117 -12.42 -8.56 11.86
CA THR A 117 -12.08 -9.95 12.18
C THR A 117 -11.02 -10.06 13.28
N LEU A 118 -10.42 -8.95 13.74
CA LEU A 118 -9.40 -8.98 14.80
C LEU A 118 -9.84 -9.72 16.08
N PRO A 119 -11.09 -9.58 16.59
CA PRO A 119 -11.56 -10.33 17.75
C PRO A 119 -11.59 -11.84 17.58
N THR A 120 -11.62 -12.32 16.33
CA THR A 120 -11.62 -13.76 16.01
C THR A 120 -10.22 -14.37 16.02
N LEU A 121 -9.17 -13.53 16.04
CA LEU A 121 -7.80 -14.00 16.17
C LEU A 121 -7.54 -14.44 17.61
N SER A 122 -6.74 -15.50 17.78
CA SER A 122 -6.34 -16.03 19.09
C SER A 122 -5.33 -15.14 19.85
N ILE A 123 -5.23 -13.86 19.50
CA ILE A 123 -4.30 -12.88 20.10
C ILE A 123 -5.05 -11.58 20.37
N ALA A 124 -4.53 -10.75 21.29
CA ALA A 124 -5.14 -9.46 21.58
C ALA A 124 -5.16 -8.56 20.32
N PRO A 125 -6.27 -7.86 20.03
CA PRO A 125 -6.39 -6.99 18.86
C PRO A 125 -5.26 -5.97 18.75
N LEU A 126 -4.85 -5.37 19.87
CA LEU A 126 -3.74 -4.41 19.90
C LEU A 126 -2.40 -5.04 19.51
N THR A 127 -2.16 -6.30 19.90
CA THR A 127 -0.97 -7.06 19.50
C THR A 127 -1.01 -7.40 18.02
N ALA A 128 -2.17 -7.75 17.48
CA ALA A 128 -2.35 -7.98 16.04
C ALA A 128 -2.09 -6.70 15.23
N VAL A 129 -2.66 -5.56 15.66
CA VAL A 129 -2.45 -4.24 15.04
C VAL A 129 -0.97 -3.85 15.02
N ALA A 130 -0.28 -3.99 16.15
CA ALA A 130 1.15 -3.69 16.23
C ALA A 130 1.97 -4.59 15.29
N LEU A 131 1.63 -5.89 15.23
CA LEU A 131 2.27 -6.84 14.33
C LEU A 131 2.07 -6.44 12.86
N ILE A 132 0.85 -6.12 12.45
CA ILE A 132 0.53 -5.69 11.08
C ILE A 132 1.35 -4.45 10.71
N GLY A 133 1.38 -3.44 11.57
CA GLY A 133 2.15 -2.22 11.31
C GLY A 133 3.66 -2.47 11.20
N ILE A 134 4.24 -3.28 12.09
CA ILE A 134 5.67 -3.62 12.07
C ILE A 134 6.02 -4.42 10.81
N VAL A 135 5.25 -5.46 10.49
CA VAL A 135 5.46 -6.27 9.28
C VAL A 135 5.38 -5.40 8.04
N THR A 136 4.38 -4.52 7.96
CA THR A 136 4.21 -3.60 6.83
C THR A 136 5.37 -2.62 6.71
N ALA A 137 5.87 -2.06 7.81
CA ALA A 137 7.02 -1.17 7.79
C ALA A 137 8.30 -1.89 7.30
N ILE A 138 8.55 -3.11 7.80
CA ILE A 138 9.70 -3.92 7.38
C ILE A 138 9.59 -4.29 5.90
N MET A 139 8.41 -4.75 5.46
CA MET A 139 8.17 -5.09 4.06
C MET A 139 8.30 -3.88 3.17
N SER A 140 7.74 -2.73 3.54
CA SER A 140 7.86 -1.48 2.76
C SER A 140 9.31 -1.03 2.62
N ALA A 141 10.10 -1.06 3.70
CA ALA A 141 11.53 -0.77 3.63
C ALA A 141 12.27 -1.76 2.71
N GLY A 142 11.95 -3.05 2.81
CA GLY A 142 12.47 -4.09 1.92
C GLY A 142 12.06 -3.88 0.46
N GLY A 143 10.82 -3.46 0.22
CA GLY A 143 10.29 -3.12 -1.10
C GLY A 143 11.07 -1.98 -1.73
N VAL A 144 11.28 -0.89 -1.00
CA VAL A 144 12.13 0.22 -1.48
C VAL A 144 13.54 -0.25 -1.81
N ALA A 145 14.16 -1.08 -0.96
CA ALA A 145 15.51 -1.60 -1.19
C ALA A 145 15.60 -2.51 -2.42
N LEU A 146 14.66 -3.45 -2.56
CA LEU A 146 14.56 -4.32 -3.74
C LEU A 146 14.27 -3.52 -5.00
N GLY A 147 13.40 -2.53 -4.90
CA GLY A 147 13.05 -1.61 -5.98
C GLY A 147 14.29 -0.87 -6.45
N ARG A 148 15.07 -0.29 -5.54
CA ARG A 148 16.33 0.39 -5.85
C ARG A 148 17.28 -0.50 -6.64
N ILE A 149 17.49 -1.72 -6.16
CA ILE A 149 18.36 -2.70 -6.83
C ILE A 149 17.84 -3.03 -8.24
N ALA A 150 16.52 -3.24 -8.38
CA ALA A 150 15.90 -3.52 -9.68
C ALA A 150 16.00 -2.31 -10.63
N GLY A 151 15.77 -1.10 -10.12
CA GLY A 151 15.92 0.16 -10.86
C GLY A 151 17.35 0.40 -11.32
N ASP A 152 18.34 0.12 -10.47
CA ASP A 152 19.76 0.28 -10.82
C ASP A 152 20.22 -0.77 -11.85
N ARG A 153 19.67 -1.99 -11.79
CA ARG A 153 20.07 -3.10 -12.67
C ARG A 153 19.34 -3.13 -14.01
N TRP A 154 18.06 -2.75 -14.04
CA TRP A 154 17.19 -2.88 -15.22
C TRP A 154 16.64 -1.54 -15.74
N GLY A 155 16.93 -0.42 -15.06
CA GLY A 155 16.60 0.93 -15.52
C GLY A 155 15.12 1.09 -15.86
N GLU A 156 14.84 1.65 -17.04
CA GLU A 156 13.47 1.90 -17.52
C GLU A 156 12.56 0.66 -17.52
N TRP A 157 13.10 -0.56 -17.68
CA TRP A 157 12.30 -1.78 -17.65
C TRP A 157 11.68 -2.03 -16.27
N ALA A 158 12.44 -1.78 -15.20
CA ALA A 158 11.93 -1.90 -13.84
C ALA A 158 10.88 -0.82 -13.53
N GLU A 159 11.08 0.39 -14.04
CA GLU A 159 10.12 1.49 -13.88
C GLU A 159 8.79 1.20 -14.58
N ARG A 160 8.85 0.72 -15.83
CA ARG A 160 7.64 0.32 -16.58
C ARG A 160 6.95 -0.87 -15.94
N ALA A 161 7.69 -1.89 -15.49
CA ALA A 161 7.13 -3.02 -14.77
C ALA A 161 6.41 -2.58 -13.48
N GLY A 162 7.01 -1.65 -12.71
CA GLY A 162 6.35 -1.04 -11.56
C GLY A 162 5.05 -0.32 -11.94
N GLY A 163 5.06 0.43 -13.05
CA GLY A 163 3.85 1.07 -13.58
C GLY A 163 2.73 0.06 -13.90
N VAL A 164 3.07 -1.05 -14.56
CA VAL A 164 2.12 -2.14 -14.85
C VAL A 164 1.58 -2.75 -13.56
N ILE A 165 2.44 -3.02 -12.56
CA ILE A 165 2.03 -3.59 -11.26
C ILE A 165 1.04 -2.66 -10.56
N LEU A 166 1.28 -1.35 -10.55
CA LEU A 166 0.36 -0.38 -9.94
C LEU A 166 -1.00 -0.34 -10.63
N ILE A 167 -1.02 -0.34 -11.97
CA ILE A 167 -2.29 -0.40 -12.73
C ILE A 167 -3.02 -1.71 -12.41
N ALA A 168 -2.29 -2.83 -12.41
CA ALA A 168 -2.87 -4.13 -12.08
C ALA A 168 -3.45 -4.16 -10.66
N LEU A 169 -2.76 -3.55 -9.69
CA LEU A 169 -3.24 -3.44 -8.31
C LEU A 169 -4.51 -2.58 -8.23
N GLY A 170 -4.53 -1.43 -8.90
CA GLY A 170 -5.73 -0.60 -9.00
C GLY A 170 -6.91 -1.41 -9.57
N CYS A 171 -6.71 -2.07 -10.71
CA CYS A 171 -7.74 -2.89 -11.35
C CYS A 171 -8.22 -4.04 -10.44
N LYS A 172 -7.31 -4.68 -9.69
CA LYS A 172 -7.65 -5.72 -8.73
C LYS A 172 -8.59 -5.21 -7.64
N ILE A 173 -8.26 -4.08 -7.02
CA ILE A 173 -9.10 -3.45 -5.98
C ILE A 173 -10.48 -3.12 -6.56
N LEU A 174 -10.55 -2.56 -7.77
CA LEU A 174 -11.83 -2.27 -8.42
C LEU A 174 -12.67 -3.54 -8.64
N ALA A 175 -12.03 -4.62 -9.10
CA ALA A 175 -12.71 -5.88 -9.40
C ALA A 175 -13.26 -6.58 -8.14
N GLU A 176 -12.48 -6.62 -7.06
CA GLU A 176 -12.87 -7.23 -5.77
C GLU A 176 -14.08 -6.52 -5.15
N HIS A 177 -14.22 -5.20 -5.32
CA HIS A 177 -15.31 -4.43 -4.72
C HIS A 177 -16.53 -4.19 -5.63
N THR A 178 -16.41 -4.40 -6.95
CA THR A 178 -17.56 -4.32 -7.89
C THR A 178 -18.27 -5.66 -8.12
N GLY A 179 -17.84 -6.73 -7.45
CA GLY A 179 -18.47 -8.05 -7.50
C GLY A 179 -18.20 -8.82 -8.80
N PHE A 180 -17.17 -8.44 -9.55
CA PHE A 180 -16.70 -9.20 -10.72
C PHE A 180 -15.76 -10.36 -10.34
N LEU A 181 -15.27 -10.40 -9.08
CA LEU A 181 -14.39 -11.42 -8.50
C LEU A 181 -14.73 -11.67 -7.03
#